data_AF-A0A8S9N7U2-F1
#
_entry.id   AF-A0A8S9N7U2-F1
#
_cell.length_a   1.000
_cell.length_b   1.000
_cell.length_c   1.000
_cell.angle_alpha   90.00
_cell.angle_beta   90.00
_cell.angle_gamma   90.00
#
_symmetry.space_group_name_H-M   'P 1'
#
loop_
_entity.id
_entity.type
_entity.pdbx_description
1 polymer ?
#
loop_
_entity_poly.entity_id
_entity_poly.type
_entity_poly.pdbx_seq_one_letter_code
_entity_poly.pdbx_strand_id
1 'polypeptide(L)'
;MHHLTSIDNPMPASIDDCPRRPHTMKSQKDFHTREEIDHLVDGIYRALETTEERLDGRCYDIYFPMDLSISALTSKIEAIQGELVEIQSYIARRPEASLSIDRRYNISTDIHHRTSVDDATNQGQLVPKMTSDMSSTHYHGEEISA
;
A
#
# COMPACT_ATOMS: atom_id res chain seq x y z
N MET A 1 109.95 -11.83 -10.14
CA MET A 1 108.67 -12.51 -9.83
C MET A 1 107.59 -11.76 -10.61
N HIS A 2 106.95 -12.21 -11.70
CA HIS A 2 106.77 -13.52 -12.32
C HIS A 2 106.58 -13.37 -13.85
N HIS A 3 107.14 -14.35 -14.57
CA HIS A 3 106.72 -15.01 -15.82
C HIS A 3 105.97 -14.28 -16.96
N LEU A 4 106.63 -14.32 -18.12
CA LEU A 4 106.04 -14.39 -19.47
C LEU A 4 105.10 -15.60 -19.61
N THR A 5 104.04 -15.45 -20.43
CA THR A 5 103.53 -16.38 -21.48
C THR A 5 102.19 -15.83 -21.97
N SER A 6 102.09 -15.40 -23.24
CA SER A 6 101.63 -16.20 -24.39
C SER A 6 100.18 -16.65 -24.25
N ILE A 7 99.32 -16.26 -25.20
CA ILE A 7 98.41 -17.14 -25.94
C ILE A 7 97.75 -16.32 -27.05
N ASP A 8 98.19 -16.64 -28.27
CA ASP A 8 97.47 -16.47 -29.53
C ASP A 8 96.15 -17.24 -29.44
N ASN A 9 95.02 -16.58 -29.67
CA ASN A 9 93.74 -17.27 -29.78
C ASN A 9 92.98 -16.73 -31.00
N PRO A 10 92.96 -17.48 -32.11
CA PRO A 10 92.21 -17.10 -33.31
C PRO A 10 90.71 -17.10 -33.01
N MET A 11 89.98 -16.15 -33.61
CA MET A 11 88.52 -16.11 -33.59
C MET A 11 87.94 -17.48 -33.99
N PRO A 12 87.05 -18.08 -33.20
CA PRO A 12 86.23 -19.17 -33.69
C PRO A 12 85.23 -18.58 -34.69
N ALA A 13 85.11 -19.23 -35.85
CA ALA A 13 84.05 -18.99 -36.80
C ALA A 13 82.70 -19.01 -36.08
N SER A 14 82.03 -17.86 -36.04
CA SER A 14 80.64 -17.76 -35.64
C SER A 14 79.82 -18.48 -36.70
N ILE A 15 79.43 -19.71 -36.40
CA ILE A 15 78.44 -20.47 -37.15
C ILE A 15 77.16 -19.63 -37.14
N ASP A 16 76.74 -19.21 -38.33
CA ASP A 16 75.43 -18.62 -38.61
C ASP A 16 74.35 -19.68 -38.35
N ASP A 17 74.00 -19.83 -37.09
CA ASP A 17 72.78 -20.52 -36.66
C ASP A 17 71.77 -19.43 -36.27
N CYS A 18 71.19 -18.79 -37.29
CA CYS A 18 69.88 -18.20 -37.12
C CYS A 18 68.85 -19.34 -37.11
N PRO A 19 68.26 -19.74 -35.97
CA PRO A 19 67.09 -20.61 -36.02
C PRO A 19 65.98 -19.86 -36.77
N ARG A 20 65.72 -20.33 -37.99
CA ARG A 20 64.66 -19.87 -38.87
C ARG A 20 63.34 -19.97 -38.10
N ARG A 21 62.85 -18.84 -37.58
CA ARG A 21 61.58 -18.78 -36.84
C ARG A 21 60.47 -19.39 -37.70
N PRO A 22 59.79 -20.47 -37.28
CA PRO A 22 58.44 -20.73 -37.73
C PRO A 22 57.52 -19.96 -36.79
N HIS A 23 57.17 -18.76 -37.23
CA HIS A 23 56.04 -18.03 -36.67
C HIS A 23 54.80 -18.84 -37.04
N THR A 24 54.23 -19.55 -36.08
CA THR A 24 52.89 -20.10 -36.24
C THR A 24 52.18 -20.06 -34.90
N MET A 25 51.83 -18.85 -34.46
CA MET A 25 50.68 -18.68 -33.56
C MET A 25 49.45 -19.05 -34.38
N LYS A 26 49.00 -20.31 -34.29
CA LYS A 26 47.67 -20.68 -34.77
C LYS A 26 46.64 -20.09 -33.81
N SER A 27 46.34 -18.80 -33.97
CA SER A 27 45.05 -18.28 -33.53
C SER A 27 44.04 -18.80 -34.54
N GLN A 28 43.46 -19.96 -34.26
CA GLN A 28 42.25 -20.36 -34.95
C GLN A 28 41.18 -19.35 -34.53
N LYS A 29 40.89 -18.42 -35.43
CA LYS A 29 39.86 -17.43 -35.21
C LYS A 29 38.56 -18.08 -35.67
N ASP A 30 37.81 -18.61 -34.71
CA ASP A 30 36.43 -19.07 -34.93
C ASP A 30 35.60 -17.82 -35.22
N PHE A 31 35.55 -17.45 -36.49
CA PHE A 31 34.68 -16.40 -36.98
C PHE A 31 33.31 -17.01 -37.24
N HIS A 32 32.27 -16.38 -36.71
CA HIS A 32 30.92 -16.68 -37.11
C HIS A 32 30.73 -16.37 -38.59
N THR A 33 30.08 -17.29 -39.29
CA THR A 33 29.69 -17.05 -40.68
C THR A 33 28.61 -15.98 -40.73
N ARG A 34 28.49 -15.29 -41.85
CA ARG A 34 27.47 -14.25 -42.02
C ARG A 34 26.07 -14.84 -41.86
N GLU A 35 25.90 -16.07 -42.33
CA GLU A 35 24.67 -16.84 -42.28
C GLU A 35 24.25 -17.18 -40.85
N GLU A 36 25.21 -17.54 -39.97
CA GLU A 36 24.95 -17.75 -38.54
C GLU A 36 24.48 -16.48 -37.85
N ILE A 37 25.10 -15.35 -38.19
CA ILE A 37 24.72 -14.03 -37.66
C ILE A 37 23.33 -13.64 -38.16
N ASP A 38 23.06 -13.78 -39.45
CA ASP A 38 21.78 -13.42 -40.06
C ASP A 38 20.64 -14.27 -39.46
N HIS A 39 20.86 -15.57 -39.26
CA HIS A 39 19.88 -16.46 -38.62
C HIS A 39 19.62 -16.11 -37.14
N LEU A 40 20.67 -15.74 -36.39
CA LEU A 40 20.51 -15.30 -35.00
C LEU A 40 19.71 -14.00 -34.92
N VAL A 41 20.02 -13.04 -35.79
CA VAL A 41 19.34 -11.75 -35.84
C VAL A 41 17.87 -11.92 -36.21
N ASP A 42 17.56 -12.72 -37.22
CA ASP A 42 16.18 -13.06 -37.59
C ASP A 42 15.42 -13.74 -36.41
N GLY A 43 16.09 -14.68 -35.74
CA GLY A 43 15.55 -15.33 -34.56
C GLY A 43 15.22 -14.35 -33.42
N ILE A 44 16.07 -13.34 -33.20
CA ILE A 44 15.83 -12.29 -32.21
C ILE A 44 14.63 -11.44 -32.61
N TYR A 45 14.56 -10.96 -33.85
CA TYR A 45 13.44 -10.13 -34.29
C TYR A 45 12.10 -10.87 -34.19
N ARG A 46 12.04 -12.13 -34.63
CA ARG A 46 10.82 -12.94 -34.51
C ARG A 46 10.41 -13.17 -33.04
N ALA A 47 11.38 -13.42 -32.17
CA ALA A 47 11.11 -13.58 -30.74
C ALA A 47 10.58 -12.28 -30.12
N LEU A 48 11.17 -11.14 -30.49
CA LEU A 48 10.74 -9.83 -30.02
C LEU A 48 9.30 -9.51 -30.48
N GLU A 49 8.98 -9.68 -31.76
CA GLU A 49 7.63 -9.49 -32.30
C GLU A 49 6.59 -10.35 -31.56
N THR A 50 6.90 -11.64 -31.36
CA THR A 50 6.01 -12.54 -30.60
C THR A 50 5.84 -12.10 -29.14
N THR A 51 6.89 -11.58 -28.50
CA THR A 51 6.79 -11.09 -27.12
C THR A 51 6.02 -9.78 -27.04
N GLU A 52 6.14 -8.91 -28.04
CA GLU A 52 5.40 -7.66 -28.13
C GLU A 52 3.90 -7.91 -28.26
N GLU A 53 3.47 -8.76 -29.20
CA GLU A 53 2.06 -9.13 -29.36
C GLU A 53 1.46 -9.71 -28.06
N ARG A 54 2.23 -10.56 -27.36
CA ARG A 54 1.81 -11.16 -26.08
C ARG A 54 1.74 -10.14 -24.95
N LEU A 55 2.62 -9.15 -24.92
CA LEU A 55 2.63 -8.13 -23.88
C LEU A 55 1.59 -7.05 -24.14
N ASP A 56 1.37 -6.68 -25.40
CA ASP A 56 0.36 -5.72 -25.82
C ASP A 56 -1.05 -6.20 -25.43
N GLY A 57 -1.41 -7.45 -25.78
CA GLY A 57 -2.69 -8.03 -25.38
C GLY A 57 -2.90 -8.05 -23.86
N ARG A 58 -1.85 -8.41 -23.10
CA ARG A 58 -1.91 -8.40 -21.62
C ARG A 58 -2.00 -6.98 -21.05
N CYS A 59 -1.45 -5.98 -21.74
CA CYS A 59 -1.55 -4.58 -21.32
C CYS A 59 -3.00 -4.12 -21.34
N TYR A 60 -3.73 -4.40 -22.43
CA TYR A 60 -5.16 -4.10 -22.53
C TYR A 60 -5.99 -4.85 -21.48
N ASP A 61 -5.71 -6.14 -21.27
CA ASP A 61 -6.42 -6.98 -20.29
C ASP A 61 -6.26 -6.48 -18.85
N ILE A 62 -5.16 -5.79 -18.53
CA ILE A 62 -4.91 -5.25 -17.19
C ILE A 62 -5.40 -3.80 -17.10
N TYR A 63 -5.14 -2.99 -18.13
CA TYR A 63 -5.43 -1.55 -18.12
C TYR A 63 -6.94 -1.28 -18.12
N PHE A 64 -7.71 -1.96 -18.97
CA PHE A 64 -9.15 -1.72 -19.11
C PHE A 64 -9.95 -1.95 -17.81
N PRO A 65 -9.85 -3.10 -17.12
CA PRO A 65 -10.57 -3.30 -15.87
C PRO A 65 -10.07 -2.37 -14.74
N MET A 66 -8.78 -2.02 -14.75
CA MET A 66 -8.23 -1.07 -13.78
C MET A 66 -8.85 0.32 -13.97
N ASP A 67 -8.88 0.84 -15.20
CA ASP A 67 -9.48 2.14 -15.53
C ASP A 67 -10.97 2.19 -15.15
N LEU A 68 -11.71 1.11 -15.45
CA LEU A 68 -13.11 0.99 -15.06
C LEU A 68 -13.28 1.02 -13.53
N SER A 69 -12.42 0.31 -12.81
CA SER A 69 -12.47 0.26 -11.34
C SER A 69 -12.14 1.62 -10.70
N ILE A 70 -11.16 2.34 -11.26
CA ILE A 70 -10.77 3.69 -10.83
C ILE A 70 -11.93 4.65 -11.11
N SER A 71 -12.50 4.62 -12.31
CA SER A 71 -13.64 5.47 -12.68
C SER A 71 -14.85 5.24 -11.78
N ALA A 72 -15.17 3.97 -11.49
CA ALA A 72 -16.26 3.63 -10.58
C ALA A 72 -16.00 4.09 -9.13
N LEU A 73 -14.76 3.96 -8.64
CA LEU A 73 -14.38 4.45 -7.32
C LEU A 73 -14.46 5.97 -7.24
N THR A 74 -13.92 6.68 -8.24
CA THR A 74 -13.99 8.13 -8.35
C THR A 74 -15.44 8.62 -8.33
N SER A 75 -16.31 8.00 -9.13
CA SER A 75 -17.74 8.34 -9.15
C SER A 75 -18.42 8.17 -7.79
N LYS A 76 -18.10 7.12 -7.04
CA LYS A 76 -18.62 6.92 -5.68
C LYS A 76 -18.11 7.98 -4.70
N ILE A 77 -16.84 8.37 -4.80
CA ILE A 77 -16.27 9.42 -3.97
C ILE A 77 -16.97 10.75 -4.25
N GLU A 78 -17.18 11.11 -5.51
CA GLU A 78 -17.89 12.33 -5.90
C GLU A 78 -19.33 12.34 -5.39
N ALA A 79 -20.04 11.21 -5.46
CA ALA A 79 -21.39 11.08 -4.93
C ALA A 79 -21.42 11.33 -3.41
N ILE A 80 -20.53 10.68 -2.64
CA ILE A 80 -20.43 10.86 -1.18
C ILE A 80 -20.08 12.32 -0.84
N GLN A 81 -19.16 12.94 -1.59
CA GLN A 81 -18.83 14.36 -1.41
C GLN A 81 -20.03 15.26 -1.63
N GLY A 82 -20.84 15.00 -2.66
CA GLY A 82 -22.08 15.71 -2.93
C GLY A 82 -23.08 15.61 -1.78
N GLU A 83 -23.31 14.39 -1.27
CA GLU A 83 -24.20 14.15 -0.13
C GLU A 83 -23.74 14.89 1.13
N LEU A 84 -22.43 14.89 1.42
CA LEU A 84 -21.88 15.62 2.57
C LEU A 84 -22.09 17.14 2.44
N VAL A 85 -21.92 17.70 1.24
CA VAL A 85 -22.20 19.12 0.99
C VAL A 85 -23.67 19.44 1.19
N GLU A 86 -24.57 18.54 0.76
CA GLU A 86 -26.01 18.71 0.97
C GLU A 86 -26.38 18.68 2.46
N ILE A 87 -25.83 17.74 3.23
CA ILE A 87 -26.02 17.66 4.69
C ILE A 87 -25.52 18.93 5.37
N GLN A 88 -24.33 19.42 4.99
CA GLN A 88 -23.78 20.66 5.55
C GLN A 88 -24.65 21.87 5.23
N SER A 89 -25.15 21.97 3.99
CA SER A 89 -26.10 23.01 3.57
C SER A 89 -27.39 22.95 4.38
N TYR A 90 -27.95 21.75 4.58
CA TYR A 90 -29.13 21.54 5.40
C TYR A 90 -28.92 21.99 6.85
N ILE A 91 -27.79 21.64 7.46
CA ILE A 91 -27.44 22.06 8.82
C ILE A 91 -27.30 23.59 8.90
N ALA A 92 -26.58 24.21 7.97
CA ALA A 92 -26.38 25.66 7.94
C ALA A 92 -27.68 26.44 7.74
N ARG A 93 -28.64 25.89 6.99
CA ARG A 93 -29.96 26.48 6.75
C ARG A 93 -30.97 26.20 7.86
N ARG A 94 -30.66 25.30 8.81
CA ARG A 94 -31.58 24.91 9.88
C ARG A 94 -31.74 26.07 10.86
N PRO A 95 -32.89 26.77 10.91
CA PRO A 95 -33.11 27.82 11.91
C PRO A 95 -33.33 27.12 13.23
N GLU A 96 -32.42 27.32 14.20
CA GLU A 96 -32.55 27.32 15.68
C GLU A 96 -33.75 26.61 16.35
N ALA A 97 -34.32 25.54 15.79
CA ALA A 97 -35.37 24.75 16.44
C ALA A 97 -34.84 24.12 17.74
N SER A 98 -33.51 24.02 17.87
CA SER A 98 -32.77 23.60 19.06
C SER A 98 -32.79 24.62 20.22
N LEU A 99 -33.00 25.92 19.98
CA LEU A 99 -33.14 26.93 21.05
C LEU A 99 -34.49 26.85 21.78
N SER A 100 -35.48 26.16 21.19
CA SER A 100 -36.79 25.98 21.81
C SER A 100 -36.83 24.89 22.90
N ILE A 101 -35.82 24.03 22.96
CA ILE A 101 -35.70 22.96 23.97
C ILE A 101 -35.04 23.50 25.24
N ASP A 102 -33.98 24.30 25.11
CA ASP A 102 -33.30 24.95 26.24
C ASP A 102 -34.23 25.91 27.00
N ARG A 103 -35.07 26.67 26.26
CA ARG A 103 -36.04 27.59 26.88
C ARG A 103 -37.14 26.89 27.69
N ARG A 104 -37.50 25.64 27.37
CA ARG A 104 -38.49 24.86 28.14
C ARG A 104 -37.93 24.29 29.44
N TYR A 105 -36.61 24.13 29.55
CA TYR A 105 -35.96 23.61 30.75
C TYR A 105 -35.96 24.64 31.90
N ASN A 106 -35.81 25.93 31.57
CA ASN A 106 -35.68 27.00 32.57
C ASN A 106 -37.01 27.50 33.18
N ILE A 107 -38.15 27.23 32.55
CA ILE A 107 -39.48 27.60 33.09
C ILE A 107 -39.98 26.55 34.09
N SER A 108 -39.57 25.29 33.94
CA SER A 108 -40.06 24.18 34.77
C SER A 108 -39.48 24.19 36.20
N THR A 109 -38.32 24.83 36.42
CA THR A 109 -37.64 24.85 37.72
C THR A 109 -38.04 26.04 38.61
N ASP A 110 -38.52 27.15 38.04
CA ASP A 110 -38.94 28.32 38.82
C ASP A 110 -40.35 28.15 39.45
N ILE A 111 -41.21 27.32 38.84
CA ILE A 111 -42.59 27.13 39.29
C ILE A 111 -42.68 26.32 40.60
N HIS A 112 -41.74 25.39 40.83
CA HIS A 112 -41.79 24.50 42.01
C HIS A 112 -41.31 25.14 43.32
N HIS A 113 -40.63 26.29 43.28
CA HIS A 113 -40.12 26.95 44.49
C HIS A 113 -41.05 28.03 45.07
N ARG A 114 -42.16 28.39 44.39
CA ARG A 114 -43.04 29.48 44.83
C ARG A 114 -44.31 29.08 45.57
N THR A 115 -44.62 27.80 45.77
CA THR A 115 -45.90 27.37 46.37
C THR A 115 -45.80 26.52 47.64
N SER A 116 -44.72 26.59 48.42
CA SER A 116 -44.69 25.96 49.75
C SER A 116 -44.46 26.96 50.89
N VAL A 117 -45.33 27.96 51.00
CA VAL A 117 -45.56 28.71 52.24
C VAL A 117 -47.06 29.01 52.31
N ASP A 118 -47.83 28.14 52.97
CA ASP A 118 -48.44 28.41 54.28
C ASP A 118 -49.59 27.42 54.60
N ASP A 119 -49.65 27.07 55.88
CA ASP A 119 -50.79 26.66 56.70
C ASP A 119 -51.69 25.46 56.32
N ALA A 120 -51.64 24.40 57.14
CA ALA A 120 -52.82 23.85 57.85
C ALA A 120 -52.48 22.59 58.66
N THR A 121 -52.49 22.78 59.98
CA THR A 121 -52.99 21.94 61.08
C THR A 121 -53.40 20.47 60.83
N ASN A 122 -53.14 19.65 61.86
CA ASN A 122 -53.85 18.41 62.32
C ASN A 122 -53.06 17.11 62.13
N GLN A 123 -52.34 16.67 63.17
CA GLN A 123 -52.80 15.70 64.18
C GLN A 123 -52.96 14.26 63.65
N GLY A 124 -52.08 13.37 64.14
CA GLY A 124 -52.48 12.00 64.46
C GLY A 124 -51.79 10.88 63.70
N GLN A 125 -50.97 10.14 64.44
CA GLN A 125 -50.78 8.68 64.34
C GLN A 125 -49.64 8.15 63.44
N LEU A 126 -48.46 8.08 64.08
CA LEU A 126 -47.48 7.02 63.86
C LEU A 126 -48.07 5.67 64.26
N VAL A 127 -48.05 4.67 63.37
CA VAL A 127 -47.61 3.27 63.61
C VAL A 127 -47.44 2.55 62.24
N PRO A 128 -46.46 1.63 62.10
CA PRO A 128 -45.84 1.25 60.83
C PRO A 128 -46.32 -0.11 60.31
N LYS A 129 -46.06 -0.41 59.03
CA LYS A 129 -46.02 -1.80 58.52
C LYS A 129 -44.83 -2.01 57.59
N MET A 130 -43.73 -2.47 58.18
CA MET A 130 -42.70 -3.24 57.47
C MET A 130 -43.23 -4.65 57.26
N THR A 131 -43.39 -5.05 56.01
CA THR A 131 -43.11 -6.42 55.56
C THR A 131 -42.52 -6.32 54.16
N SER A 132 -41.21 -6.51 54.11
CA SER A 132 -40.42 -6.79 52.92
C SER A 132 -40.85 -8.16 52.39
N ASP A 133 -41.22 -8.26 51.11
CA ASP A 133 -41.21 -9.54 50.41
C ASP A 133 -40.40 -9.41 49.12
N MET A 134 -39.28 -10.14 49.11
CA MET A 134 -38.41 -10.33 47.96
C MET A 134 -39.11 -11.24 46.96
N SER A 135 -39.01 -10.93 45.67
CA SER A 135 -38.95 -12.00 44.67
C SER A 135 -37.97 -11.62 43.56
N SER A 136 -36.88 -12.39 43.56
CA SER A 136 -35.87 -12.51 42.52
C SER A 136 -36.35 -13.56 41.53
N THR A 137 -36.34 -13.25 40.24
CA THR A 137 -36.32 -14.19 39.10
C THR A 137 -36.05 -13.36 37.84
N HIS A 138 -35.31 -13.76 36.81
CA HIS A 138 -34.51 -14.93 36.49
C HIS A 138 -33.82 -14.57 35.15
N TYR A 139 -32.52 -14.82 35.00
CA TYR A 139 -31.80 -14.57 33.74
C TYR A 139 -32.10 -15.67 32.71
N HIS A 140 -32.32 -15.29 31.46
CA HIS A 140 -32.22 -16.15 30.28
C HIS A 140 -31.86 -15.20 29.12
N GLY A 141 -30.69 -15.19 28.50
CA GLY A 141 -29.79 -16.29 28.19
C GLY A 141 -30.12 -16.78 26.79
N GLU A 142 -29.65 -16.08 25.76
CA GLU A 142 -29.48 -16.67 24.42
C GLU A 142 -28.38 -15.91 23.67
N GLU A 143 -27.27 -16.61 23.51
CA GLU A 143 -26.14 -16.31 22.68
C GLU A 143 -26.54 -16.54 21.21
N ILE A 144 -26.15 -15.65 20.31
CA ILE A 144 -26.03 -15.98 18.89
C ILE A 144 -24.57 -15.78 18.49
N SER A 145 -23.95 -16.90 18.17
CA SER A 145 -22.55 -17.06 17.79
C SER A 145 -22.43 -17.10 16.26
N ALA A 146 -21.28 -16.61 15.79
CA ALA A 146 -20.57 -16.79 14.51
C ALA A 146 -21.34 -16.73 13.18
#